data_AF-A0A1E5R8A0-F1
#
_entry.id   AF-A0A1E5R8A0-F1
#
_cell.length_a   1.000
_cell.length_b   1.000
_cell.length_c   1.000
_cell.angle_alpha   90.00
_cell.angle_beta   90.00
_cell.angle_gamma   90.00
#
_symmetry.space_group_name_H-M   'P 1'
#
loop_
_entity.id
_entity.type
_entity.pdbx_description
1 polymer ?
#
loop_
_entity_poly.entity_id
_entity_poly.type
_entity_poly.pdbx_seq_one_letter_code
_entity_poly.pdbx_strand_id
1 'polypeptide(L)'
;MPPSKLYIKTKALERLLKEEDYYKKELQDQQKLVNTLKDDKSVDPYELKKHIEVLQDTERLFPSLYQKIDEFKVDLENYLKEFSKDSGVSSVQNESSESAPNTNTEAPTANGHGSLSPIDKVEIETLQPLIDELLQKATLAVKNFNSLH
;
A
#
# COMPACT_ATOMS: atom_id res chain seq x y z
N MET A 1 11.29 23.34 -7.08
CA MET A 1 10.81 22.41 -8.12
C MET A 1 9.53 21.74 -7.64
N PRO A 2 8.68 21.19 -8.50
CA PRO A 2 7.68 20.21 -8.06
C PRO A 2 8.37 18.98 -7.43
N PRO A 3 7.69 18.23 -6.53
CA PRO A 3 8.22 16.97 -6.01
C PRO A 3 8.29 15.89 -7.11
N SER A 4 9.22 14.94 -6.96
CA SER A 4 9.38 13.83 -7.90
C SER A 4 8.20 12.84 -7.85
N LYS A 5 8.06 12.02 -8.91
CA LYS A 5 7.09 10.91 -8.93
C LYS A 5 7.34 9.93 -7.79
N LEU A 6 8.60 9.66 -7.45
CA LEU A 6 8.97 8.78 -6.35
C LEU A 6 8.50 9.34 -5.00
N TYR A 7 8.86 10.59 -4.69
CA TYR A 7 8.46 11.25 -3.46
C TYR A 7 6.93 11.29 -3.31
N ILE A 8 6.19 11.56 -4.39
CA ILE A 8 4.73 11.50 -4.41
C ILE A 8 4.23 10.10 -4.04
N LYS A 9 4.71 9.03 -4.70
CA LYS A 9 4.29 7.63 -4.40
C LYS A 9 4.63 7.23 -2.96
N THR A 10 5.88 7.44 -2.54
CA THR A 10 6.36 7.14 -1.18
C THR A 10 5.54 7.86 -0.12
N LYS A 11 5.27 9.18 -0.30
CA LYS A 11 4.44 9.94 0.64
C LYS A 11 2.95 9.64 0.53
N ALA A 12 2.45 9.02 -0.54
CA ALA A 12 1.08 8.54 -0.59
C ALA A 12 0.92 7.26 0.24
N LEU A 13 1.83 6.28 0.08
CA LEU A 13 1.84 5.07 0.90
C LEU A 13 2.06 5.37 2.39
N GLU A 14 2.94 6.32 2.74
CA GLU A 14 3.14 6.79 4.11
C GLU A 14 1.85 7.37 4.75
N ARG A 15 0.99 8.02 3.96
CA ARG A 15 -0.29 8.56 4.47
C ARG A 15 -1.31 7.45 4.71
N LEU A 16 -1.44 6.50 3.78
CA LEU A 16 -2.36 5.35 3.93
C LEU A 16 -1.99 4.47 5.14
N LEU A 17 -0.69 4.27 5.39
CA LEU A 17 -0.23 3.54 6.59
C LEU A 17 -0.50 4.30 7.89
N LYS A 18 -0.39 5.64 7.89
CA LYS A 18 -0.78 6.48 9.05
C LYS A 18 -2.29 6.49 9.28
N GLU A 19 -3.09 6.50 8.20
CA GLU A 19 -4.55 6.35 8.24
C GLU A 19 -4.95 5.00 8.85
N GLU A 20 -4.22 3.93 8.51
CA GLU A 20 -4.38 2.58 9.08
C GLU A 20 -4.00 2.53 10.57
N ASP A 21 -2.89 3.15 11.00
CA ASP A 21 -2.53 3.31 12.41
C ASP A 21 -3.62 4.06 13.21
N TYR A 22 -4.20 5.13 12.64
CA TYR A 22 -5.28 5.90 13.29
C TYR A 22 -6.55 5.06 13.46
N TYR A 23 -7.04 4.41 12.40
CA TYR A 23 -8.26 3.60 12.48
C TYR A 23 -8.06 2.34 13.33
N LYS A 24 -6.88 1.70 13.34
CA LYS A 24 -6.56 0.61 14.28
C LYS A 24 -6.69 1.06 15.72
N LYS A 25 -6.17 2.25 16.06
CA LYS A 25 -6.27 2.79 17.42
C LYS A 25 -7.72 3.10 17.78
N GLU A 26 -8.45 3.74 16.89
CA GLU A 26 -9.88 4.04 17.10
C GLU A 26 -10.69 2.75 17.33
N LEU A 27 -10.54 1.75 16.46
CA LEU A 27 -11.17 0.44 16.62
C LEU A 27 -10.81 -0.19 17.97
N GLN A 28 -9.54 -0.13 18.39
CA GLN A 28 -9.09 -0.68 19.66
C GLN A 28 -9.72 0.03 20.87
N ASP A 29 -9.89 1.35 20.81
CA ASP A 29 -10.48 2.16 21.89
C ASP A 29 -12.01 2.02 21.94
N GLN A 30 -12.68 1.97 20.78
CA GLN A 30 -14.10 1.61 20.66
C GLN A 30 -14.37 0.19 21.17
N GLN A 31 -13.51 -0.79 20.83
CA GLN A 31 -13.67 -2.18 21.25
C GLN A 31 -13.52 -2.36 22.77
N LYS A 32 -12.63 -1.59 23.42
CA LYS A 32 -12.52 -1.52 24.89
C LYS A 32 -13.83 -1.03 25.49
N LEU A 33 -14.34 0.12 25.01
CA LEU A 33 -15.60 0.72 25.49
C LEU A 33 -16.79 -0.23 25.33
N VAL A 34 -16.96 -0.82 24.14
CA VAL A 34 -18.04 -1.80 23.86
C VAL A 34 -17.95 -3.01 24.80
N ASN A 35 -16.76 -3.46 25.17
CA ASN A 35 -16.62 -4.58 26.13
C ASN A 35 -16.95 -4.15 27.56
N THR A 36 -16.46 -2.99 28.01
CA THR A 36 -16.83 -2.43 29.33
C THR A 36 -18.35 -2.24 29.46
N LEU A 37 -19.02 -1.77 28.40
CA LEU A 37 -20.48 -1.59 28.38
C LEU A 37 -21.29 -2.90 28.28
N LYS A 38 -20.67 -4.02 27.87
CA LYS A 38 -21.32 -5.35 27.90
C LYS A 38 -21.30 -5.99 29.29
N ASP A 39 -20.27 -5.72 30.08
CA ASP A 39 -20.12 -6.28 31.42
C ASP A 39 -20.95 -5.54 32.48
N ASP A 40 -21.27 -4.26 32.24
CA ASP A 40 -22.10 -3.44 33.13
C ASP A 40 -23.61 -3.66 32.89
N LYS A 41 -24.26 -4.32 33.85
CA LYS A 41 -25.70 -4.64 33.83
C LYS A 41 -26.63 -3.44 34.06
N SER A 42 -26.08 -2.25 34.30
CA SER A 42 -26.86 -1.00 34.45
C SER A 42 -26.91 -0.17 33.16
N VAL A 43 -26.13 -0.55 32.13
CA VAL A 43 -26.11 0.13 30.82
C VAL A 43 -27.42 -0.11 30.07
N ASP A 44 -27.97 0.97 29.50
CA ASP A 44 -29.13 0.89 28.62
C ASP A 44 -28.79 0.11 27.32
N PRO A 45 -29.60 -0.90 26.93
CA PRO A 45 -29.34 -1.69 25.72
C PRO A 45 -29.31 -0.89 24.41
N TYR A 46 -29.97 0.26 24.33
CA TYR A 46 -29.96 1.10 23.14
C TYR A 46 -28.68 1.95 23.05
N GLU A 47 -28.16 2.48 24.16
CA GLU A 47 -26.81 3.08 24.20
C GLU A 47 -25.71 2.07 23.86
N LEU A 48 -25.75 0.85 24.44
CA LEU A 48 -24.80 -0.21 24.06
C LEU A 48 -24.89 -0.53 22.56
N LYS A 49 -26.11 -0.59 22.00
CA LYS A 49 -26.31 -0.84 20.57
C LYS A 49 -25.66 0.24 19.69
N LYS A 50 -25.78 1.54 20.03
CA LYS A 50 -25.09 2.62 19.29
C LYS A 50 -23.58 2.43 19.26
N HIS A 51 -22.97 2.08 20.40
CA HIS A 51 -21.52 1.87 20.46
C HIS A 51 -21.07 0.64 19.63
N ILE A 52 -21.91 -0.38 19.52
CA ILE A 52 -21.67 -1.51 18.60
C ILE A 52 -21.84 -1.09 17.13
N GLU A 53 -22.81 -0.24 16.81
CA GLU A 53 -23.01 0.27 15.45
C GLU A 53 -21.84 1.17 14.99
N VAL A 54 -21.34 2.05 15.86
CA VAL A 54 -20.13 2.85 15.61
C VAL A 54 -18.89 1.97 15.42
N LEU A 55 -18.71 0.92 16.24
CA LEU A 55 -17.62 -0.05 16.08
C LEU A 55 -17.67 -0.71 14.68
N GLN A 56 -18.85 -1.16 14.26
CA GLN A 56 -19.05 -1.79 12.95
C GLN A 56 -18.84 -0.82 11.78
N ASP A 57 -19.15 0.46 11.94
CA ASP A 57 -18.86 1.47 10.89
C ASP A 57 -17.37 1.76 10.76
N THR A 58 -16.58 1.71 11.85
CA THR A 58 -15.11 1.73 11.77
C THR A 58 -14.55 0.42 11.18
N GLU A 59 -15.09 -0.75 11.52
CA GLU A 59 -14.71 -2.04 10.90
C GLU A 59 -14.89 -2.03 9.37
N ARG A 60 -15.97 -1.41 8.87
CA ARG A 60 -16.30 -1.32 7.43
C ARG A 60 -15.31 -0.50 6.60
N LEU A 61 -14.46 0.32 7.22
CA LEU A 61 -13.48 1.12 6.48
C LEU A 61 -12.30 0.27 5.97
N PHE A 62 -11.85 -0.69 6.79
CA PHE A 62 -10.61 -1.44 6.58
C PHE A 62 -10.51 -2.17 5.24
N PRO A 63 -11.53 -2.89 4.71
CA PRO A 63 -11.42 -3.56 3.41
C PRO A 63 -11.01 -2.61 2.28
N SER A 64 -11.61 -1.41 2.25
CA SER A 64 -11.31 -0.38 1.24
C SER A 64 -9.95 0.29 1.45
N LEU A 65 -9.45 0.32 2.69
CA LEU A 65 -8.15 0.89 3.03
C LEU A 65 -7.01 -0.08 2.69
N TYR A 66 -7.13 -1.35 3.05
CA TYR A 66 -6.13 -2.37 2.72
C TYR A 66 -6.02 -2.61 1.21
N GLN A 67 -7.13 -2.52 0.46
CA GLN A 67 -7.09 -2.50 -1.00
C GLN A 67 -6.19 -1.35 -1.52
N LYS A 68 -6.43 -0.11 -1.07
CA LYS A 68 -5.60 1.06 -1.46
C LYS A 68 -4.15 0.91 -1.03
N ILE A 69 -3.88 0.36 0.15
CA ILE A 69 -2.50 0.10 0.62
C ILE A 69 -1.79 -0.86 -0.33
N ASP A 70 -2.45 -1.93 -0.78
CA ASP A 70 -1.85 -2.88 -1.73
C ASP A 70 -1.65 -2.26 -3.12
N GLU A 71 -2.66 -1.53 -3.64
CA GLU A 71 -2.58 -0.79 -4.90
C GLU A 71 -1.38 0.19 -4.93
N PHE A 72 -1.22 1.01 -3.88
CA PHE A 72 -0.15 2.00 -3.79
C PHE A 72 1.22 1.36 -3.50
N LYS A 73 1.26 0.22 -2.79
CA LYS A 73 2.47 -0.59 -2.63
C LYS A 73 2.94 -1.17 -3.97
N VAL A 74 2.03 -1.80 -4.73
CA VAL A 74 2.34 -2.36 -6.06
C VAL A 74 2.75 -1.28 -7.06
N ASP A 75 2.10 -0.11 -7.04
CA ASP A 75 2.47 1.05 -7.86
C ASP A 75 3.88 1.59 -7.54
N LEU A 76 4.24 1.68 -6.27
CA LEU A 76 5.59 2.06 -5.84
C LEU A 76 6.63 1.00 -6.21
N GLU A 77 6.36 -0.28 -5.95
CA GLU A 77 7.23 -1.38 -6.35
C GLU A 77 7.50 -1.40 -7.86
N ASN A 78 6.47 -1.18 -8.69
CA ASN A 78 6.60 -1.25 -10.15
C ASN A 78 7.41 -0.06 -10.68
N TYR A 79 7.22 1.13 -10.13
CA TYR A 79 8.06 2.29 -10.42
C TYR A 79 9.55 2.04 -10.10
N LEU A 80 9.85 1.34 -8.99
CA LEU A 80 11.21 0.95 -8.62
C LEU A 80 11.77 -0.14 -9.55
N LYS A 81 10.96 -1.13 -9.95
CA LYS A 81 11.35 -2.17 -10.92
C LYS A 81 11.65 -1.59 -12.31
N GLU A 82 10.98 -0.52 -12.71
CA GLU A 82 11.29 0.23 -13.94
C GLU A 82 12.64 0.97 -13.83
N PHE A 83 12.89 1.65 -12.72
CA PHE A 83 14.18 2.30 -12.44
C PHE A 83 15.37 1.32 -12.46
N SER A 84 15.22 0.13 -11.86
CA SER A 84 16.28 -0.88 -11.83
C SER A 84 16.66 -1.43 -13.22
N LYS A 85 15.74 -1.36 -14.21
CA LYS A 85 16.01 -1.80 -15.58
C LYS A 85 16.78 -0.74 -16.38
N ASP A 86 16.39 0.53 -16.26
CA ASP A 86 17.04 1.65 -16.97
C ASP A 86 18.42 2.00 -16.39
N SER A 87 18.71 1.57 -15.16
CA SER A 87 20.02 1.76 -14.50
C SER A 87 21.08 0.70 -14.86
N GLY A 88 20.76 -0.29 -15.71
CA GLY A 88 21.75 -1.16 -16.36
C GLY A 88 22.24 -2.38 -15.58
N VAL A 89 21.67 -2.66 -14.40
CA VAL A 89 22.02 -3.86 -13.61
C VAL A 89 21.29 -5.10 -14.17
N SER A 90 21.80 -5.64 -15.26
CA SER A 90 21.28 -6.87 -15.86
C SER A 90 21.80 -8.12 -15.13
N SER A 91 21.00 -8.63 -14.18
CA SER A 91 21.25 -9.92 -13.53
C SER A 91 20.84 -11.09 -14.43
N VAL A 92 21.74 -11.49 -15.34
CA VAL A 92 21.50 -12.57 -16.32
C VAL A 92 21.77 -13.96 -15.71
N GLN A 93 20.75 -14.82 -15.72
CA GLN A 93 20.80 -16.27 -16.01
C GLN A 93 19.33 -16.81 -16.06
N ASN A 94 18.78 -17.27 -17.20
CA ASN A 94 19.02 -18.53 -17.95
C ASN A 94 18.37 -19.75 -17.24
N GLU A 95 17.44 -20.55 -17.82
CA GLU A 95 16.82 -20.64 -19.18
C GLU A 95 15.30 -21.05 -19.06
N SER A 96 14.50 -21.62 -19.98
CA SER A 96 14.65 -22.29 -21.30
C SER A 96 13.32 -22.28 -22.11
N SER A 97 13.40 -22.51 -23.44
CA SER A 97 12.39 -23.18 -24.34
C SER A 97 10.93 -22.63 -24.47
N GLU A 98 10.23 -22.63 -25.61
CA GLU A 98 10.54 -22.93 -27.04
C GLU A 98 9.34 -22.48 -27.94
N SER A 99 9.55 -22.30 -29.25
CA SER A 99 8.54 -22.15 -30.34
C SER A 99 7.76 -20.81 -30.53
N ALA A 100 7.17 -20.64 -31.73
CA ALA A 100 6.72 -19.37 -32.37
C ALA A 100 5.41 -19.62 -33.21
N PRO A 101 4.82 -18.68 -34.01
CA PRO A 101 5.26 -17.33 -34.40
C PRO A 101 4.19 -16.19 -34.41
N ASN A 102 4.67 -15.00 -34.79
CA ASN A 102 4.03 -13.68 -34.95
C ASN A 102 2.68 -13.61 -35.72
N THR A 103 1.74 -12.80 -35.21
CA THR A 103 0.84 -11.94 -36.02
C THR A 103 0.78 -10.50 -35.46
N ASN A 104 0.98 -9.48 -36.31
CA ASN A 104 0.98 -8.07 -35.91
C ASN A 104 -0.46 -7.50 -35.76
N THR A 105 -0.71 -6.71 -34.70
CA THR A 105 -1.68 -5.60 -34.73
C THR A 105 -1.16 -4.40 -33.94
N GLU A 106 -0.89 -3.32 -34.67
CA GLU A 106 -0.79 -1.89 -34.32
C GLU A 106 -0.76 -1.49 -32.82
N ALA A 107 0.36 -0.94 -32.37
CA ALA A 107 0.51 -0.30 -31.07
C ALA A 107 0.31 1.23 -31.14
N PRO A 108 -0.37 1.87 -30.17
CA PRO A 108 -0.39 3.33 -30.04
C PRO A 108 0.98 3.82 -29.52
N THR A 109 1.74 4.52 -30.37
CA THR A 109 3.07 5.02 -30.03
C THR A 109 3.02 6.17 -29.02
N ALA A 110 3.37 5.91 -27.77
CA ALA A 110 3.65 6.91 -26.75
C ALA A 110 5.12 6.81 -26.29
N ASN A 111 6.06 7.16 -27.19
CA ASN A 111 7.49 7.10 -26.90
C ASN A 111 7.87 8.09 -25.79
N GLY A 112 8.04 7.56 -24.58
CA GLY A 112 8.41 8.28 -23.37
C GLY A 112 9.57 7.63 -22.62
N HIS A 113 10.58 7.13 -23.36
CA HIS A 113 11.85 6.65 -22.79
C HIS A 113 12.66 7.83 -22.19
N GLY A 114 12.18 8.34 -21.06
CA GLY A 114 12.89 9.31 -20.24
C GLY A 114 14.01 8.61 -19.49
N SER A 115 15.18 8.51 -20.14
CA SER A 115 16.44 8.19 -19.48
C SER A 115 16.58 9.02 -18.21
N LEU A 116 16.68 8.34 -17.06
CA LEU A 116 16.58 8.98 -15.75
C LEU A 116 17.68 10.03 -15.55
N SER A 117 17.31 11.17 -14.97
CA SER A 117 18.28 12.20 -14.68
C SER A 117 19.21 11.76 -13.54
N PRO A 118 20.43 12.33 -13.44
CA PRO A 118 21.31 12.06 -12.30
C PRO A 118 20.68 12.41 -10.93
N ILE A 119 19.66 13.28 -10.91
CA ILE A 119 18.95 13.69 -9.70
C ILE A 119 18.08 12.55 -9.17
N ASP A 120 17.40 11.82 -10.06
CA ASP A 120 16.49 10.72 -9.69
C ASP A 120 17.24 9.59 -8.94
N LYS A 121 18.52 9.35 -9.27
CA LYS A 121 19.36 8.34 -8.61
C LYS A 121 19.69 8.72 -7.16
N VAL A 122 20.11 9.96 -6.92
CA VAL A 122 20.45 10.47 -5.58
C VAL A 122 19.22 10.53 -4.68
N GLU A 123 18.04 10.88 -5.25
CA GLU A 123 16.79 10.86 -4.51
C GLU A 123 16.39 9.45 -4.08
N ILE A 124 16.62 8.43 -4.92
CA ILE A 124 16.40 7.02 -4.55
C ILE A 124 17.33 6.59 -3.41
N GLU A 125 18.64 6.83 -3.51
CA GLU A 125 19.58 6.51 -2.42
C GLU A 125 19.20 7.21 -1.10
N THR A 126 18.65 8.44 -1.18
CA THR A 126 18.19 9.21 -0.01
C THR A 126 16.89 8.66 0.58
N LEU A 127 15.97 8.14 -0.24
CA LEU A 127 14.64 7.66 0.19
C LEU A 127 14.58 6.15 0.46
N GLN A 128 15.55 5.35 -0.02
CA GLN A 128 15.49 3.88 0.01
C GLN A 128 15.18 3.30 1.40
N PRO A 129 15.78 3.75 2.51
CA PRO A 129 15.47 3.18 3.84
C PRO A 129 14.00 3.37 4.26
N LEU A 130 13.40 4.51 3.89
CA LEU A 130 11.99 4.80 4.14
C LEU A 130 11.08 3.99 3.19
N ILE A 131 11.50 3.83 1.93
CA ILE A 131 10.77 3.01 0.94
C ILE A 131 10.70 1.56 1.41
N ASP A 132 11.82 0.98 1.84
CA ASP A 132 11.90 -0.40 2.32
C ASP A 132 11.03 -0.60 3.58
N GLU A 133 11.08 0.33 4.54
CA GLU A 133 10.24 0.31 5.75
C GLU A 133 8.74 0.36 5.40
N LEU A 134 8.33 1.24 4.48
CA LEU A 134 6.93 1.40 4.08
C LEU A 134 6.43 0.19 3.28
N LEU A 135 7.24 -0.37 2.38
CA LEU A 135 6.90 -1.59 1.63
C LEU A 135 6.79 -2.82 2.55
N GLN A 136 7.69 -2.95 3.54
CA GLN A 136 7.60 -4.00 4.55
C GLN A 136 6.33 -3.86 5.40
N LYS A 137 6.03 -2.64 5.88
CA LYS A 137 4.81 -2.33 6.64
C LYS A 137 3.55 -2.63 5.85
N ALA A 138 3.45 -2.15 4.60
CA ALA A 138 2.31 -2.42 3.72
C ALA A 138 2.10 -3.91 3.45
N THR A 139 3.20 -4.64 3.20
CA THR A 139 3.15 -6.10 2.98
C THR A 139 2.64 -6.84 4.21
N LEU A 140 3.11 -6.47 5.42
CA LEU A 140 2.65 -7.08 6.67
C LEU A 140 1.19 -6.71 6.99
N ALA A 141 0.81 -5.45 6.76
CA ALA A 141 -0.53 -4.92 6.95
C ALA A 141 -1.58 -5.68 6.11
N VAL A 142 -1.37 -5.73 4.79
CA VAL A 142 -2.26 -6.43 3.84
C VAL A 142 -2.29 -7.93 4.13
N LYS A 143 -1.13 -8.56 4.41
CA LYS A 143 -1.08 -10.00 4.77
C LYS A 143 -1.88 -10.30 6.04
N ASN A 144 -1.76 -9.47 7.07
CA ASN A 144 -2.47 -9.69 8.34
C ASN A 144 -3.98 -9.55 8.16
N PHE A 145 -4.43 -8.54 7.40
CA PHE A 145 -5.85 -8.38 7.07
C PHE A 145 -6.40 -9.58 6.27
N ASN A 146 -5.69 -10.01 5.22
CA ASN A 146 -6.02 -11.19 4.42
C ASN A 146 -5.80 -12.54 5.16
N SER A 147 -5.45 -12.51 6.45
CA SER A 147 -5.39 -13.70 7.33
C SER A 147 -6.53 -13.75 8.35
N LEU A 148 -7.40 -12.73 8.37
CA LEU A 148 -8.53 -12.59 9.31
C LEU A 148 -9.90 -12.74 8.62
N HIS A 149 -9.92 -12.87 7.29
CA HIS A 149 -11.11 -12.89 6.43
C HIS A 149 -10.94 -13.95 5.32
#